data_AF-A0A8H9F7N5-F1
#
_entry.id   AF-A0A8H9F7N5-F1
#
_cell.length_a   1.000
_cell.length_b   1.000
_cell.length_c   1.000
_cell.angle_alpha   90.00
_cell.angle_beta   90.00
_cell.angle_gamma   90.00
#
_symmetry.space_group_name_H-M   'P 1'
#
loop_
_entity.id
_entity.type
_entity.pdbx_description
1 polymer ?
#
loop_
_entity_poly.entity_id
_entity_poly.type
_entity_poly.pdbx_seq_one_letter_code
_entity_poly.pdbx_strand_id
1 'polypeptide(L)'
;MQNFINQKILPPIMKFVNTRAIKALKDGMVFSLPFIMVGSVFLLLASFPIPAVANWMNQTGLTRYWNQAYNASFGIVAVFAVLIHGLKMNMLKAYQQG
;
A
#
# COMPACT_ATOMS: atom_id res chain seq x y z
N MET A 1 18.57 -5.57 30.89
CA MET A 1 18.13 -5.84 29.50
C MET A 1 17.76 -4.59 28.72
N GLN A 2 16.93 -3.68 29.25
CA GLN A 2 16.59 -2.41 28.56
C GLN A 2 17.82 -1.60 28.12
N ASN A 3 18.85 -1.49 28.97
CA ASN A 3 20.06 -0.73 28.65
C ASN A 3 20.84 -1.32 27.45
N PHE A 4 20.84 -2.64 27.28
CA PHE A 4 21.51 -3.30 26.16
C PHE A 4 20.77 -3.10 24.84
N ILE A 5 19.44 -3.19 24.87
CA ILE A 5 18.59 -2.95 23.69
C ILE A 5 18.71 -1.49 23.24
N ASN A 6 18.59 -0.54 24.16
CA ASN A 6 18.60 0.89 23.85
C ASN A 6 19.98 1.40 23.41
N GLN A 7 21.06 0.90 24.01
CA GLN A 7 22.41 1.42 23.72
C GLN A 7 23.14 0.65 22.62
N LYS A 8 22.85 -0.64 22.41
CA LYS A 8 23.61 -1.49 21.47
C LYS A 8 22.81 -1.94 20.25
N ILE A 9 21.50 -2.17 20.37
CA ILE A 9 20.68 -2.74 19.28
C ILE A 9 19.89 -1.66 18.53
N LEU A 10 19.32 -0.70 19.26
CA LEU A 10 18.56 0.42 18.68
C LEU A 10 19.37 1.28 17.71
N PRO A 11 20.63 1.69 18.01
CA PRO A 11 21.37 2.58 17.12
C PRO A 11 21.72 1.94 15.75
N PRO A 12 22.16 0.66 15.65
CA PRO A 12 22.33 -0.02 14.37
C PRO A 12 21.04 -0.14 13.56
N ILE A 13 19.92 -0.51 14.20
CA ILE A 13 18.62 -0.61 13.53
C ILE A 13 18.17 0.76 13.02
N MET A 14 18.31 1.80 13.84
CA MET A 14 18.00 3.18 13.45
C MET A 14 18.83 3.62 12.24
N LYS A 15 20.13 3.30 12.20
CA LYS A 15 20.97 3.57 11.03
C LYS A 15 20.48 2.82 9.79
N PHE A 16 20.12 1.54 9.92
CA PHE A 16 19.59 0.72 8.83
C PHE A 16 18.27 1.27 8.27
N VAL A 17 17.31 1.60 9.15
CA VAL A 17 16.00 2.14 8.76
C VAL A 17 16.12 3.53 8.12
N ASN A 18 17.10 4.33 8.54
CA ASN A 18 17.37 5.65 7.97
C ASN A 18 18.16 5.61 6.66
N THR A 19 18.60 4.44 6.17
CA THR A 19 19.22 4.34 4.85
C THR A 19 18.22 4.74 3.75
N ARG A 20 18.73 5.33 2.66
CA ARG A 20 17.91 5.81 1.55
C ARG A 20 17.03 4.72 0.94
N ALA A 21 17.56 3.50 0.80
CA ALA A 21 16.83 2.36 0.24
C ALA A 21 15.66 1.93 1.13
N ILE A 22 15.88 1.75 2.44
CA ILE A 22 14.83 1.34 3.37
C ILE A 22 13.79 2.45 3.56
N LYS A 23 14.22 3.71 3.59
CA LYS A 23 13.30 4.85 3.63
C LYS A 23 12.42 4.94 2.37
N ALA A 24 13.00 4.73 1.19
CA ALA A 24 12.24 4.69 -0.06
C ALA A 24 11.24 3.51 -0.11
N LEU A 25 11.64 2.33 0.38
CA LEU A 25 10.77 1.16 0.51
C LEU A 25 9.59 1.44 1.45
N LYS A 26 9.88 1.97 2.65
CA LYS A 26 8.86 2.35 3.63
C LYS A 26 7.86 3.35 3.05
N ASP A 27 8.38 4.43 2.44
CA ASP A 27 7.54 5.44 1.80
C ASP A 27 6.67 4.81 0.69
N GLY A 28 7.23 3.95 -0.16
CA GLY A 28 6.50 3.24 -1.22
C GLY A 28 5.37 2.34 -0.69
N MET A 29 5.61 1.63 0.42
CA MET A 29 4.57 0.83 1.08
C MET A 29 3.46 1.71 1.64
N VAL A 30 3.79 2.83 2.28
CA VAL A 30 2.80 3.78 2.83
C VAL A 30 1.93 4.38 1.72
N PHE A 31 2.50 4.69 0.55
CA PHE A 31 1.73 5.16 -0.60
C PHE A 31 0.76 4.10 -1.16
N SER A 32 1.04 2.82 -0.96
CA SER A 32 0.17 1.72 -1.41
C SER A 32 -1.03 1.49 -0.49
N LEU A 33 -0.97 1.94 0.77
CA LEU A 33 -2.03 1.74 1.76
C LEU A 33 -3.41 2.24 1.31
N PRO A 34 -3.62 3.49 0.85
CA PRO A 34 -4.94 3.94 0.42
C PRO A 34 -5.51 3.10 -0.73
N PHE A 35 -4.68 2.63 -1.66
CA PHE A 35 -5.12 1.77 -2.76
C PHE A 35 -5.50 0.37 -2.27
N ILE A 36 -4.73 -0.21 -1.34
CA ILE A 36 -5.06 -1.48 -0.71
C ILE A 36 -6.39 -1.37 0.05
N MET A 37 -6.64 -0.25 0.73
CA MET A 37 -7.90 0.02 1.42
C MET A 37 -9.08 0.06 0.44
N VAL A 38 -8.94 0.76 -0.69
CA VAL A 38 -9.96 0.81 -1.75
C VAL A 38 -10.19 -0.57 -2.38
N GLY A 39 -9.14 -1.30 -2.72
CA GLY A 39 -9.24 -2.65 -3.25
C GLY A 39 -9.91 -3.61 -2.26
N SER A 40 -9.61 -3.48 -0.97
CA SER A 40 -10.23 -4.28 0.10
C SER A 40 -11.74 -4.06 0.20
N VAL A 41 -12.23 -2.83 -0.03
CA VAL A 41 -13.67 -2.56 -0.09
C VAL A 41 -14.32 -3.33 -1.24
N PHE A 42 -13.73 -3.31 -2.43
CA PHE A 42 -14.25 -4.07 -3.57
C PHE A 42 -14.19 -5.58 -3.34
N LEU A 43 -13.17 -6.08 -2.64
CA LEU A 43 -13.07 -7.49 -2.26
C LEU A 43 -14.19 -7.88 -1.30
N LEU A 44 -14.48 -7.06 -0.30
CA LEU A 44 -15.56 -7.30 0.66
C LEU A 44 -16.93 -7.28 -0.02
N LEU A 45 -17.11 -6.41 -1.03
CA LEU A 45 -18.29 -6.42 -1.87
C LEU A 45 -18.33 -7.65 -2.79
N ALA A 46 -17.20 -8.15 -3.29
CA ALA A 46 -17.20 -9.38 -4.09
C ALA A 46 -17.49 -10.64 -3.24
N SER A 47 -16.94 -10.68 -2.01
CA SER A 47 -16.93 -11.85 -1.12
C SER A 47 -17.55 -11.50 0.22
N PHE A 48 -18.82 -11.11 0.20
CA PHE A 48 -19.51 -10.68 1.41
C PHE A 48 -19.73 -11.85 2.39
N PRO A 49 -19.45 -11.69 3.70
CA PRO A 49 -19.48 -12.80 4.65
C PRO A 49 -20.90 -13.30 4.99
N ILE A 50 -21.94 -12.50 4.71
CA ILE A 50 -23.34 -12.89 4.94
C ILE A 50 -23.85 -13.72 3.74
N PRO A 51 -24.23 -15.00 3.93
CA PRO A 51 -24.59 -15.90 2.83
C PRO A 51 -25.78 -15.41 2.00
N ALA A 52 -26.79 -14.79 2.62
CA ALA A 52 -27.95 -14.25 1.91
C ALA A 52 -27.56 -13.15 0.90
N VAL A 53 -26.64 -12.27 1.28
CA VAL A 53 -26.16 -11.16 0.43
C VAL A 53 -25.22 -11.69 -0.65
N ALA A 54 -24.35 -12.66 -0.31
CA ALA A 54 -23.47 -13.31 -1.27
C ALA A 54 -24.25 -14.04 -2.37
N ASN A 55 -25.32 -14.78 -2.00
CA ASN A 55 -26.18 -15.46 -2.94
C ASN A 55 -26.95 -14.48 -3.84
N TRP A 56 -27.46 -13.38 -3.29
CA TRP A 56 -28.11 -12.32 -4.07
C TRP A 56 -27.13 -11.64 -5.04
N MET A 57 -25.90 -11.36 -4.62
CA MET A 57 -24.87 -10.78 -5.51
C MET A 57 -24.42 -11.73 -6.62
N ASN A 58 -24.33 -13.01 -6.33
CA ASN A 58 -24.02 -14.02 -7.35
C ASN A 58 -25.16 -14.18 -8.35
N GLN A 59 -26.42 -14.14 -7.90
CA GLN A 59 -27.60 -14.19 -8.78
C GLN A 59 -27.71 -12.95 -9.68
N THR A 60 -27.33 -11.78 -9.18
CA THR A 60 -27.33 -10.52 -9.96
C THR A 60 -26.10 -10.35 -10.86
N GLY A 61 -25.09 -11.23 -10.74
CA GLY A 61 -23.85 -11.17 -11.54
C GLY A 61 -22.90 -10.03 -11.15
N LEU A 62 -23.22 -9.27 -10.10
CA LEU A 62 -22.44 -8.12 -9.64
C LEU A 62 -21.05 -8.53 -9.13
N THR A 63 -20.92 -9.74 -8.59
CA THR A 63 -19.66 -10.34 -8.11
C THR A 63 -18.53 -10.26 -9.15
N ARG A 64 -18.84 -10.40 -10.45
CA ARG A 64 -17.83 -10.33 -11.53
C ARG A 64 -17.26 -8.92 -11.69
N TYR A 65 -18.09 -7.89 -11.57
CA TYR A 65 -17.66 -6.49 -11.66
C TYR A 65 -16.84 -6.08 -10.45
N TRP A 66 -17.23 -6.49 -9.25
CA TRP A 66 -16.46 -6.24 -8.03
C TRP A 66 -15.08 -6.91 -8.05
N ASN A 67 -15.01 -8.16 -8.54
CA ASN A 67 -13.72 -8.84 -8.72
C ASN A 67 -12.84 -8.16 -9.78
N GLN A 68 -13.41 -7.65 -10.87
CA GLN A 68 -12.64 -6.86 -11.84
C GLN A 68 -12.12 -5.56 -11.21
N ALA A 69 -12.95 -4.84 -10.44
CA ALA A 69 -12.55 -3.63 -9.75
C ALA A 69 -11.43 -3.89 -8.73
N TYR A 70 -11.52 -4.99 -7.97
CA TYR A 70 -10.46 -5.46 -7.08
C TYR A 70 -9.15 -5.74 -7.84
N ASN A 71 -9.21 -6.57 -8.89
CA ASN A 71 -8.03 -6.94 -9.68
C ASN A 71 -7.38 -5.73 -10.37
N ALA A 72 -8.18 -4.79 -10.87
CA ALA A 72 -7.68 -3.55 -11.45
C ALA A 72 -6.99 -2.68 -10.39
N SER A 73 -7.61 -2.53 -9.20
CA SER A 73 -7.05 -1.75 -8.10
C SER A 73 -5.71 -2.30 -7.62
N PHE A 74 -5.60 -3.62 -7.44
CA PHE A 74 -4.35 -4.26 -7.02
C PHE A 74 -3.31 -4.36 -8.14
N GLY A 75 -3.74 -4.56 -9.39
CA GLY A 75 -2.84 -4.68 -10.54
C GLY A 75 -2.06 -3.39 -10.84
N ILE A 76 -2.66 -2.23 -10.54
CA ILE A 76 -2.03 -0.92 -10.82
C ILE A 76 -1.24 -0.37 -9.62
N VAL A 77 -1.34 -0.96 -8.42
CA VAL A 77 -0.67 -0.45 -7.20
C VAL A 77 0.83 -0.24 -7.40
N ALA A 78 1.51 -1.20 -8.04
CA ALA A 78 2.96 -1.12 -8.27
C ALA A 78 3.32 0.03 -9.24
N VAL A 79 2.53 0.22 -10.30
CA VAL A 79 2.74 1.28 -11.29
C VAL A 79 2.50 2.65 -10.65
N PHE A 80 1.40 2.81 -9.91
CA PHE A 80 1.10 4.05 -9.19
C PHE A 80 2.16 4.37 -8.13
N ALA A 81 2.64 3.39 -7.38
CA ALA A 81 3.69 3.59 -6.38
C ALA A 81 4.98 4.12 -7.01
N VAL A 82 5.40 3.56 -8.15
CA VAL A 82 6.61 4.01 -8.87
C VAL A 82 6.44 5.42 -9.44
N LEU A 83 5.30 5.70 -10.09
CA LEU A 83 5.03 7.01 -10.68
C LEU A 83 5.00 8.12 -9.62
N ILE A 84 4.27 7.91 -8.51
CA ILE A 84 4.16 8.89 -7.43
C ILE A 84 5.52 9.11 -6.74
N HIS A 85 6.28 8.04 -6.50
CA HIS A 85 7.61 8.17 -5.91
C HIS A 85 8.60 8.91 -6.84
N GLY A 86 8.56 8.60 -8.13
CA GLY A 86 9.35 9.29 -9.16
C GLY A 86 9.05 10.79 -9.22
N LEU A 87 7.76 11.15 -9.26
CA LEU A 87 7.30 12.54 -9.23
C LEU A 87 7.76 13.26 -7.95
N LYS A 88 7.60 12.64 -6.77
CA LYS A 88 8.07 13.18 -5.49
C LYS A 88 9.57 13.46 -5.50
N MET A 89 10.39 12.54 -6.02
CA MET A 89 11.83 12.75 -6.15
C MET A 89 12.18 13.90 -7.10
N ASN A 90 11.44 14.05 -8.20
CA ASN A 90 11.67 15.14 -9.15
C ASN A 90 11.33 16.51 -8.53
N MET A 91 10.21 16.62 -7.82
CA MET A 91 9.81 17.84 -7.12
C MET A 91 10.79 18.23 -6.01
N LEU A 92 11.32 17.25 -5.26
CA LEU A 92 12.32 17.51 -4.22
C LEU A 92 13.65 18.02 -4.81
N LYS A 93 14.04 17.53 -5.99
CA LYS A 93 15.21 18.06 -6.70
C LYS A 93 14.97 19.49 -7.20
N ALA A 94 13.78 19.78 -7.73
CA ALA A 94 13.41 21.11 -8.19
C ALA A 94 13.39 22.14 -7.04
N TYR A 95 12.89 21.76 -5.85
CA TYR A 95 12.86 22.64 -4.68
C TYR A 95 14.25 22.95 -4.09
N GLN A 96 15.24 22.07 -4.26
CA GLN A 96 16.60 22.32 -3.78
C GLN A 96 17.48 23.13 -4.76
N GLN A 97 16.95 23.46 -5.95
CA GLN A 97 17.68 24.18 -7.01
C GLN A 97 17.20 25.63 -7.21
N GLY A 98 16.17 26.08 -6.48
CA GLY A 98 15.72 27.48 -6.41
C GLY A 98 15.95 28.05 -5.02
#